data_AF-A0A7Y6ZW31-F1
#
_entry.id   AF-A0A7Y6ZW31-F1
#
_cell.length_a   1.000
_cell.length_b   1.000
_cell.length_c   1.000
_cell.angle_alpha   90.00
_cell.angle_beta   90.00
_cell.angle_gamma   90.00
#
_symmetry.space_group_name_H-M   'P 1'
#
loop_
_entity.id
_entity.type
_entity.pdbx_description
1 polymer ?
#
loop_
_entity_poly.entity_id
_entity_poly.type
_entity_poly.pdbx_seq_one_letter_code
_entity_poly.pdbx_strand_id
1 'polypeptide(L)'
;MATSISELLMDAGNLLLVGMGFVFVFLTILIFAVNGLKAFCERFPGAEPQAPIRSSGKNVKQAPSTDNNVIAAISAAVHAHRNANK
;
A
#
# COMPACT_ATOMS: atom_id res chain seq x y z
N MET A 1 30.56 -40.76 -21.34
CA MET A 1 29.69 -40.77 -20.14
C MET A 1 28.43 -40.03 -20.56
N ALA A 2 27.33 -40.73 -20.83
CA ALA A 2 26.10 -40.12 -21.30
C ALA A 2 25.31 -39.63 -20.07
N THR A 3 25.32 -38.33 -19.81
CA THR A 3 24.46 -37.72 -18.78
C THR A 3 23.01 -37.89 -19.24
N SER A 4 22.21 -38.54 -18.39
CA SER A 4 20.83 -38.84 -18.73
C SER A 4 19.99 -37.56 -18.65
N ILE A 5 19.06 -37.36 -19.59
CA ILE A 5 18.18 -36.16 -19.63
C ILE A 5 17.50 -35.95 -18.27
N SER A 6 17.14 -37.03 -17.58
CA SER A 6 16.57 -36.98 -16.22
C SER A 6 17.46 -36.25 -15.20
N GLU A 7 18.79 -36.39 -15.27
CA GLU A 7 19.71 -35.67 -14.38
C GLU A 7 19.73 -34.17 -14.69
N LEU A 8 19.77 -33.80 -15.98
CA LEU A 8 19.73 -32.40 -16.41
C LEU A 8 18.43 -31.71 -15.97
N LEU A 9 17.30 -32.43 -16.06
CA LEU A 9 16.01 -31.92 -15.60
C LEU A 9 15.96 -31.78 -14.08
N MET A 10 16.58 -32.69 -13.33
CA MET A 10 16.67 -32.59 -11.87
C MET A 10 17.53 -31.39 -11.46
N ASP A 11 18.68 -31.19 -12.08
CA ASP A 11 19.57 -30.05 -11.81
C ASP A 11 18.90 -28.71 -12.15
N ALA A 12 18.22 -28.64 -13.30
CA ALA A 12 17.45 -27.46 -13.68
C ALA A 12 16.31 -27.16 -12.70
N GLY A 13 15.60 -28.20 -12.23
CA GLY A 13 14.56 -28.07 -11.21
C GLY A 13 15.12 -27.56 -9.88
N ASN A 14 16.27 -28.08 -9.46
CA ASN A 14 16.93 -27.63 -8.24
C ASN A 14 17.38 -26.17 -8.33
N LEU A 15 17.97 -25.78 -9.47
CA LEU A 15 18.37 -24.40 -9.72
C LEU A 15 17.16 -23.43 -9.70
N LEU A 16 16.03 -23.83 -10.29
CA LEU A 16 14.80 -23.05 -10.28
C LEU A 16 14.26 -22.89 -8.85
N LEU A 17 14.23 -23.99 -8.08
CA LEU A 17 13.75 -23.97 -6.70
C LEU A 17 14.62 -23.06 -5.83
N VAL A 18 15.94 -23.14 -5.97
CA VAL A 18 16.89 -22.27 -5.26
C VAL A 18 16.68 -20.81 -5.66
N GLY A 19 16.57 -20.52 -6.96
CA GLY A 19 16.33 -19.16 -7.45
C GLY A 19 15.02 -18.57 -6.93
N MET A 20 13.93 -19.34 -6.99
CA MET A 20 12.62 -18.92 -6.49
C MET A 20 12.61 -18.75 -4.96
N GLY A 21 13.27 -19.66 -4.23
CA GLY A 21 13.41 -19.58 -2.78
C GLY A 21 14.21 -18.34 -2.34
N PHE A 22 15.32 -18.05 -3.01
CA PHE A 22 16.13 -16.88 -2.71
C PHE A 22 15.36 -15.57 -2.94
N VAL A 23 14.67 -15.46 -4.07
CA VAL A 23 13.83 -14.28 -4.38
C VAL A 23 12.72 -14.13 -3.34
N PHE A 24 12.07 -15.23 -2.93
CA PHE A 24 11.03 -15.19 -1.90
C PHE A 24 11.56 -14.69 -0.56
N VAL A 25 12.71 -15.20 -0.10
CA VAL A 25 13.36 -14.73 1.12
C VAL A 25 13.74 -13.26 1.02
N PHE A 26 14.33 -12.84 -0.11
CA PHE A 26 14.73 -11.46 -0.34
C PHE A 26 13.53 -10.50 -0.30
N LEU A 27 12.44 -10.82 -0.99
CA LEU A 27 11.22 -10.01 -0.96
C LEU A 27 10.58 -10.00 0.42
N THR A 28 10.60 -11.11 1.15
CA THR A 28 10.09 -11.18 2.53
C THR A 28 10.84 -10.20 3.43
N ILE A 29 12.19 -10.22 3.37
CA ILE A 29 13.04 -9.27 4.10
C ILE A 29 12.71 -7.83 3.69
N LEU A 30 12.55 -7.56 2.40
CA LEU A 30 12.22 -6.22 1.91
C LEU A 30 10.86 -5.73 2.43
N ILE A 31 9.85 -6.60 2.45
CA ILE A 31 8.53 -6.30 3.02
C ILE A 31 8.66 -5.98 4.51
N PHE A 32 9.44 -6.74 5.28
CA PHE A 32 9.68 -6.43 6.69
C PHE A 32 10.42 -5.10 6.87
N ALA A 33 11.41 -4.79 6.03
CA ALA A 33 12.13 -3.53 6.09
C ALA A 33 11.19 -2.33 5.82
N VAL A 34 10.33 -2.41 4.81
CA VAL A 34 9.35 -1.36 4.50
C VAL A 34 8.33 -1.21 5.62
N ASN A 35 7.83 -2.32 6.20
CA ASN A 35 6.93 -2.25 7.36
C ASN A 35 7.63 -1.65 8.58
N GLY A 36 8.90 -1.97 8.80
CA GLY A 36 9.73 -1.38 9.86
C GLY A 36 9.90 0.12 9.67
N LEU A 37 10.16 0.57 8.44
CA LEU A 37 10.20 1.99 8.11
C LEU A 37 8.83 2.65 8.38
N LYS A 38 7.73 1.99 8.01
CA LYS A 38 6.38 2.48 8.25
C LYS A 38 6.10 2.66 9.76
N ALA A 39 6.46 1.67 10.56
CA ALA A 39 6.35 1.74 12.02
C ALA A 39 7.27 2.80 12.63
N PHE A 40 8.47 2.99 12.06
CA PHE A 40 9.40 4.03 12.48
C PHE A 40 8.84 5.43 12.18
N CYS A 41 8.27 5.65 11.00
CA CYS A 41 7.61 6.91 10.65
C CYS A 41 6.37 7.20 11.52
N GLU A 42 5.60 6.17 11.88
CA GLU A 42 4.47 6.32 12.83
C GLU A 42 4.95 6.62 14.25
N ARG A 43 6.12 6.08 14.65
CA ARG A 43 6.69 6.31 15.98
C ARG A 43 7.39 7.66 16.12
N PHE A 44 7.96 8.17 15.05
CA PHE A 44 8.57 9.49 14.97
C PHE A 44 7.83 10.33 13.93
N PRO A 45 6.65 10.88 14.29
CA PRO A 45 5.96 11.81 13.42
C PRO A 45 6.82 13.07 13.28
N GLY A 46 7.64 13.11 12.24
CA GLY A 46 8.18 14.37 11.72
C GLY A 46 7.00 15.28 11.41
N ALA A 47 7.15 16.58 11.69
CA ALA A 47 6.16 17.59 11.36
C ALA A 47 6.06 17.75 9.84
N GLU A 48 5.42 16.80 9.17
CA GLU A 48 5.17 16.88 7.73
C GLU A 48 3.75 17.40 7.50
N PRO A 49 3.56 18.45 6.68
CA PRO A 49 2.24 18.92 6.30
C PRO A 49 1.45 17.75 5.71
N GLN A 50 0.20 17.61 6.13
CA GLN A 50 -0.72 16.57 5.68
C GLN A 50 -0.73 16.54 4.14
N ALA A 51 0.04 15.63 3.54
CA ALA A 51 -0.07 15.37 2.12
C ALA A 51 -1.50 14.88 1.88
N PRO A 52 -2.25 15.45 0.92
CA PRO A 52 -3.62 15.04 0.67
C PRO A 52 -3.61 13.56 0.32
N ILE A 53 -4.27 12.77 1.17
CA ILE A 53 -4.43 11.33 0.98
C ILE A 53 -5.07 11.14 -0.40
N ARG A 54 -4.29 10.72 -1.40
CA ARG A 54 -4.86 10.13 -2.60
C ARG A 54 -5.51 8.83 -2.15
N SER A 55 -6.82 8.87 -1.91
CA SER A 55 -7.59 7.68 -1.55
C SER A 55 -7.52 6.71 -2.73
N SER A 56 -6.58 5.78 -2.68
CA SER A 56 -6.65 4.60 -3.53
C SER A 56 -7.85 3.79 -3.05
N GLY A 57 -8.81 3.59 -3.95
CA GLY A 57 -10.16 3.14 -3.65
C GLY A 57 -10.17 1.93 -2.73
N LYS A 58 -10.70 2.13 -1.52
CA LYS A 58 -11.23 1.05 -0.71
C LYS A 58 -12.72 1.29 -0.58
N ASN A 59 -13.49 0.43 -1.22
CA ASN A 59 -14.93 0.30 -1.04
C ASN A 59 -15.22 0.20 0.47
N VAL A 60 -15.54 1.31 1.11
CA VAL A 60 -16.17 1.32 2.43
C VAL A 60 -17.65 1.46 2.17
N LYS A 61 -18.34 0.33 2.26
CA LYS A 61 -19.78 0.27 2.42
C LYS A 61 -20.09 0.84 3.80
N GLN A 62 -20.20 2.16 3.92
CA GLN A 62 -20.62 2.84 5.14
C GLN A 62 -22.11 3.14 5.04
N ALA A 63 -22.85 2.53 5.97
CA ALA A 63 -24.26 2.79 6.23
C ALA A 63 -24.49 4.29 6.54
N PRO A 64 -25.73 4.81 6.40
CA PRO A 64 -26.00 6.24 6.34
C PRO A 64 -26.03 6.84 7.74
N SER A 65 -24.87 7.09 8.34
CA SER A 65 -24.75 8.12 9.37
C SER A 65 -24.24 9.36 8.67
N THR A 66 -25.17 10.23 8.27
CA THR A 66 -24.87 11.53 7.67
C THR A 66 -23.93 12.28 8.59
N ASP A 67 -22.65 12.24 8.23
CA ASP A 67 -21.57 12.72 9.04
C ASP A 67 -21.73 14.24 9.17
N ASN A 68 -21.91 14.73 10.40
CA ASN A 68 -22.16 16.14 10.68
C ASN A 68 -21.03 17.03 10.10
N ASN A 69 -19.84 16.45 9.93
CA ASN A 69 -18.71 17.07 9.27
C ASN A 69 -18.98 17.37 7.77
N VAL A 70 -19.66 16.45 7.07
CA VAL A 70 -20.04 16.62 5.66
C VAL A 70 -21.11 17.70 5.52
N ILE A 71 -22.10 17.75 6.42
CA ILE A 71 -23.12 18.82 6.41
C ILE A 71 -22.48 20.19 6.66
N ALA A 72 -21.55 20.28 7.62
CA ALA A 72 -20.82 21.52 7.92
C ALA A 72 -19.97 21.99 6.72
N ALA A 73 -19.27 21.07 6.05
CA ALA A 73 -18.48 21.38 4.86
C ALA A 73 -19.35 21.86 3.69
N ILE A 74 -20.50 21.23 3.44
CA ILE A 74 -21.44 21.65 2.40
C ILE A 74 -22.03 23.02 2.73
N SER A 75 -22.42 23.27 3.99
CA SER A 75 -22.97 24.56 4.43
C SER A 75 -21.97 25.70 4.26
N ALA A 76 -20.70 25.47 4.61
CA ALA A 76 -19.61 26.42 4.40
C ALA A 76 -19.40 26.71 2.90
N ALA A 77 -19.43 25.69 2.05
CA ALA A 77 -19.28 25.85 0.60
C ALA A 77 -20.42 26.68 -0.01
N VAL A 78 -21.67 26.44 0.42
CA VAL A 78 -22.84 27.19 -0.06
C VAL A 78 -22.80 28.65 0.41
N HIS A 79 -22.39 28.90 1.66
CA HIS A 79 -22.20 30.26 2.17
C HIS A 79 -21.10 31.01 1.41
N ALA A 80 -19.97 30.35 1.13
CA ALA A 80 -18.88 30.92 0.35
C ALA A 80 -19.33 31.31 -1.07
N HIS A 81 -20.08 30.43 -1.75
CA HIS A 81 -20.60 30.69 -3.08
C HIS A 81 -21.62 31.84 -3.10
N ARG A 82 -22.51 31.92 -2.10
CA ARG A 82 -23.52 32.97 -2.03
C ARG A 82 -22.94 34.34 -1.70
N ASN A 83 -21.84 34.38 -0.94
CA ASN A 83 -21.11 35.62 -0.66
C ASN A 83 -20.21 36.04 -1.83
N ALA A 84 -19.72 35.10 -2.64
CA ALA A 84 -18.93 35.40 -3.83
C ALA A 84 -19.76 35.91 -5.02
N ASN A 85 -21.05 35.57 -5.08
CA ASN A 85 -21.98 36.00 -6.13
C ASN A 85 -22.90 37.16 -5.68
N LYS A 86 -22.41 37.99 -4.76
CA LYS A 86 -23.03 39.26 -4.36
C LYS A 86 -22.10 40.40 -4.73
#